data_AF-D6EBL7-F1
#
_entry.id   AF-D6EBL7-F1
#
_cell.length_a   1.000
_cell.length_b   1.000
_cell.length_c   1.000
_cell.angle_alpha   90.00
_cell.angle_beta   90.00
_cell.angle_gamma   90.00
#
_symmetry.space_group_name_H-M   'P 1'
#
loop_
_entity.id
_entity.type
_entity.pdbx_description
1 polymer ?
#
loop_
_entity_poly.entity_id
_entity_poly.type
_entity_poly.pdbx_seq_one_letter_code
_entity_poly.pdbx_strand_id
1 'polypeptide(L)'
;MIARKLTGNAAVDAIATMAVTGNVIPATWYKTITTPSGKADLVAINILSDVLYWYRPREVRDEYTGDVIAYQKRFSSDYLQRNYEQLSEHFGISKRQAKDAVVRLEELGAVKRIFRNVECGAGMMGNVMFIAIDPKRIAELTYPEQSTCPDPMAKKRHSYDGECINADTPMTEFRHRYGENSPDIYKDYSETTERLSSDQPTSQPGKLSCGKEDGGLAETSDEFESAWEKVPRSKASQCAKEKAWRVWGETLGCEGVDEDFLAKTYRRYVIQQENAGTEQRFIATLSTWLKPNRPVAGLSLESAIAKRRSERARIERQRAEREVEARRQQEEERINRLEAEWRESDPVARELWAKAWDFSGGFDHLSDAMGDYRAYRDEKLKPG
;
A
#
# COMPACT_ATOMS: atom_id res chain seq x y z
N MET A 1 2.48 33.98 21.02
CA MET A 1 2.10 33.05 19.94
C MET A 1 1.67 33.87 18.74
N ILE A 2 2.38 33.79 17.62
CA ILE A 2 2.05 34.55 16.41
C ILE A 2 0.79 33.92 15.79
N ALA A 3 -0.27 34.71 15.61
CA ALA A 3 -1.51 34.24 14.99
C ALA A 3 -1.22 33.75 13.55
N ARG A 4 -1.45 32.46 13.29
CA ARG A 4 -1.31 31.90 11.94
C ARG A 4 -2.37 32.55 11.06
N LYS A 5 -1.93 33.23 10.00
CA LYS A 5 -2.81 33.75 8.95
C LYS A 5 -3.40 32.55 8.20
N LEU A 6 -4.69 32.30 8.38
CA LEU A 6 -5.46 31.28 7.65
C LEU A 6 -5.84 31.83 6.26
N THR A 7 -5.90 30.95 5.27
CA THR A 7 -6.24 31.29 3.87
C THR A 7 -7.75 31.46 3.65
N GLY A 8 -8.58 30.99 4.59
CA GLY A 8 -10.05 31.05 4.51
C GLY A 8 -10.67 29.84 3.79
N ASN A 9 -9.85 28.95 3.24
CA ASN A 9 -10.29 27.66 2.70
C ASN A 9 -9.92 26.55 3.70
N ALA A 10 -10.94 25.92 4.30
CA ALA A 10 -10.76 24.92 5.34
C ALA A 10 -9.86 23.73 4.91
N ALA A 11 -9.90 23.33 3.63
CA ALA A 11 -9.06 22.25 3.12
C ALA A 11 -7.59 22.68 2.98
N VAL A 12 -7.34 23.90 2.48
CA VAL A 12 -5.98 24.46 2.35
C VAL A 12 -5.37 24.69 3.73
N ASP A 13 -6.16 25.20 4.67
CA ASP A 13 -5.73 25.42 6.05
C ASP A 13 -5.44 24.09 6.77
N ALA A 14 -6.24 23.06 6.54
CA ALA A 14 -5.98 21.71 7.05
C ALA A 14 -4.71 21.11 6.43
N ILE A 15 -4.51 21.21 5.12
CA ILE A 15 -3.28 20.73 4.46
C ILE A 15 -2.06 21.50 4.96
N ALA A 16 -2.17 22.80 5.23
CA ALA A 16 -1.08 23.60 5.81
C ALA A 16 -0.65 23.12 7.21
N THR A 17 -1.49 22.35 7.91
CA THR A 17 -1.09 21.68 9.16
C THR A 17 -0.31 20.37 8.95
N MET A 18 -0.36 19.80 7.74
CA MET A 18 0.30 18.52 7.43
C MET A 18 1.75 18.77 6.97
N ALA A 19 2.69 17.98 7.49
CA ALA A 19 4.08 17.99 7.02
C ALA A 19 4.21 17.14 5.74
N VAL A 20 3.75 17.67 4.61
CA VAL A 20 3.89 17.00 3.31
C VAL A 20 5.35 17.10 2.84
N THR A 21 6.00 15.96 2.69
CA THR A 21 7.38 15.86 2.18
C THR A 21 7.41 15.13 0.85
N GLY A 22 8.20 15.62 -0.10
CA GLY A 22 8.35 14.96 -1.40
C GLY A 22 9.31 15.70 -2.33
N ASN A 23 9.53 15.09 -3.50
CA ASN A 23 10.34 15.69 -4.56
C ASN A 23 9.55 16.83 -5.23
N VAL A 24 10.24 17.94 -5.52
CA VAL A 24 9.65 19.07 -6.23
C VAL A 24 9.91 18.89 -7.72
N ILE A 25 8.84 18.80 -8.51
CA ILE A 25 8.89 18.66 -9.97
C ILE A 25 8.46 19.98 -10.61
N PRO A 26 9.34 20.69 -11.33
CA PRO A 26 8.95 21.86 -12.11
C PRO A 26 7.90 21.50 -13.18
N ALA A 27 6.82 22.27 -13.26
CA ALA A 27 5.76 22.03 -14.25
C ALA A 27 6.26 22.12 -15.71
N THR A 28 7.35 22.86 -15.95
CA THR A 28 8.01 22.99 -17.25
C THR A 28 8.56 21.66 -17.76
N TRP A 29 8.96 20.74 -16.87
CA TRP A 29 9.53 19.46 -17.25
C TRP A 29 8.55 18.56 -18.00
N TYR A 30 7.24 18.68 -17.76
CA TYR A 30 6.23 17.94 -18.53
C TYR A 30 6.19 18.36 -20.01
N LYS A 31 6.75 19.53 -20.36
CA LYS A 31 6.85 20.00 -21.75
C LYS A 31 8.24 19.81 -22.34
N THR A 32 9.30 19.94 -21.54
CA THR A 32 10.69 19.89 -22.01
C THR A 32 11.27 18.47 -22.01
N ILE A 33 10.80 17.59 -21.13
CA ILE A 33 11.26 16.19 -21.02
C ILE A 33 10.19 15.29 -21.63
N THR A 34 10.37 14.98 -22.91
CA THR A 34 9.42 14.20 -23.70
C THR A 34 10.04 12.91 -24.23
N THR A 35 9.18 11.92 -24.46
CA THR A 35 9.50 10.68 -25.16
C THR A 35 9.69 10.94 -26.65
N PRO A 36 10.25 9.98 -27.42
CA PRO A 36 10.35 10.11 -28.88
C PRO A 36 9.01 10.37 -29.58
N SER A 37 7.89 10.04 -28.94
CA SER A 37 6.53 10.31 -29.42
C SER A 37 6.04 11.74 -29.15
N GLY A 38 6.85 12.60 -28.53
CA GLY A 38 6.49 13.98 -28.17
C GLY A 38 5.62 14.12 -26.91
N LYS A 39 5.26 13.01 -26.25
CA LYS A 39 4.51 13.01 -24.98
C LYS A 39 5.45 13.12 -23.79
N ALA A 40 5.02 13.77 -22.71
CA ALA A 40 5.77 13.90 -21.47
C ALA A 40 6.27 12.55 -20.94
N ASP A 41 7.55 12.46 -20.61
CA ASP A 41 8.14 11.26 -20.03
C ASP A 41 8.07 11.29 -18.50
N LEU A 42 6.94 10.83 -17.97
CA LEU A 42 6.69 10.83 -16.52
C LEU A 42 7.74 10.05 -15.73
N VAL A 43 8.26 8.96 -16.29
CA VAL A 43 9.24 8.11 -15.61
C VAL A 43 10.57 8.83 -15.52
N ALA A 44 11.04 9.42 -16.62
CA ALA A 44 12.27 10.22 -16.63
C ALA A 44 12.16 11.45 -15.72
N ILE A 45 11.03 12.16 -15.75
CA ILE A 45 10.77 13.32 -14.90
C ILE A 45 10.87 12.95 -13.41
N ASN A 46 10.22 11.86 -13.00
CA ASN A 46 10.25 11.40 -11.61
C ASN A 46 11.65 10.98 -11.17
N ILE A 47 12.37 10.21 -11.98
CA ILE A 47 13.76 9.80 -11.70
C ILE A 47 14.65 11.04 -11.59
N LEU A 48 14.53 11.99 -12.51
CA LEU A 48 15.32 13.23 -12.49
C LEU A 48 15.05 14.06 -11.23
N SER A 49 13.80 14.09 -10.76
CA SER A 49 13.42 14.82 -9.55
C SER A 49 14.06 14.24 -8.28
N ASP A 50 14.14 12.91 -8.17
CA ASP A 50 14.85 12.24 -7.07
C ASP A 50 16.34 12.51 -7.15
N VAL A 51 16.95 12.33 -8.33
CA VAL A 51 18.38 12.64 -8.53
C VAL A 51 18.67 14.08 -8.14
N LEU A 52 17.86 15.05 -8.59
CA LEU A 52 18.03 16.46 -8.26
C LEU A 52 17.91 16.73 -6.75
N TYR A 53 17.01 16.04 -6.04
CA TYR A 53 16.90 16.13 -4.58
C TYR A 53 18.21 15.75 -3.87
N TRP A 54 18.91 14.70 -4.31
CA TRP A 54 20.19 14.30 -3.74
C TRP A 54 21.32 15.30 -4.02
N TYR A 55 21.29 15.93 -5.18
CA TYR A 55 22.25 16.97 -5.57
C TYR A 55 21.95 18.34 -4.94
N ARG A 56 20.76 18.52 -4.33
CA ARG A 56 20.44 19.74 -3.61
C ARG A 56 21.23 19.82 -2.31
N PRO A 57 22.05 20.88 -2.09
CA PRO A 57 22.85 20.99 -0.89
C PRO A 57 21.95 21.07 0.36
N ARG A 58 22.39 20.44 1.44
CA ARG A 58 21.77 20.56 2.76
C ARG A 58 22.38 21.77 3.46
N GLU A 59 21.55 22.74 3.79
CA GLU A 59 21.93 23.85 4.67
C GLU A 59 22.11 23.33 6.09
N VAL A 60 23.32 23.46 6.62
CA VAL A 60 23.64 23.27 8.04
C VAL A 60 23.59 24.66 8.68
N ARG A 61 22.69 24.83 9.65
CA ARG A 61 22.50 26.10 10.36
C ARG A 61 23.05 26.00 11.77
N ASP A 62 23.55 27.11 12.29
CA ASP A 62 23.92 27.24 13.68
C ASP A 62 22.68 27.09 14.54
N GLU A 63 22.76 26.24 15.56
CA GLU A 63 21.68 26.05 16.52
C GLU A 63 21.45 27.31 17.36
N TYR A 64 22.48 28.14 17.56
CA TYR A 64 22.40 29.33 18.41
C TYR A 64 21.97 30.60 17.65
N THR A 65 22.52 30.85 16.44
CA THR A 65 22.17 32.04 15.65
C THR A 65 21.15 31.78 14.55
N GLY A 66 20.95 30.53 14.13
CA GLY A 66 20.12 30.19 12.98
C GLY A 66 20.76 30.51 11.62
N ASP A 67 22.00 31.02 11.61
CA ASP A 67 22.74 31.37 10.39
C ASP A 67 23.20 30.10 9.66
N VAL A 68 23.29 30.17 8.32
CA VAL A 68 23.82 29.05 7.52
C VAL A 68 25.33 28.97 7.70
N ILE A 69 25.80 27.98 8.47
CA ILE A 69 27.23 27.73 8.72
C ILE A 69 27.88 27.09 7.49
N ALA A 70 27.21 26.10 6.89
CA ALA A 70 27.80 25.30 5.83
C ALA A 70 26.76 24.66 4.91
N TYR A 71 27.20 24.33 3.69
CA TYR A 71 26.45 23.48 2.77
C TYR A 71 27.08 22.09 2.72
N GLN A 72 26.27 21.06 2.96
CA GLN A 72 26.72 19.67 2.95
C GLN A 72 26.07 18.89 1.81
N LYS A 73 26.84 18.02 1.16
CA LYS A 73 26.31 17.02 0.22
C LYS A 73 25.52 15.95 0.97
N ARG A 74 24.48 15.39 0.32
CA ARG A 74 23.59 14.38 0.91
C ARG A 74 24.06 12.94 0.71
N PHE A 75 25.14 12.71 -0.03
CA PHE A 75 25.69 11.40 -0.34
C PHE A 75 27.21 11.36 -0.13
N SER A 76 27.75 10.17 0.16
CA SER A 76 29.15 10.00 0.58
C SER A 76 30.16 10.13 -0.56
N SER A 77 29.84 9.59 -1.74
CA SER A 77 30.75 9.52 -2.89
C SER A 77 30.83 10.84 -3.67
N ASP A 78 31.60 10.87 -4.78
CA ASP A 78 31.69 12.04 -5.68
C ASP A 78 30.39 12.26 -6.46
N TYR A 79 29.74 11.15 -6.82
CA TYR A 79 28.49 11.10 -7.58
C TYR A 79 27.46 10.26 -6.84
N LEU A 80 26.18 10.48 -7.15
CA LEU A 80 25.09 9.71 -6.57
C LEU A 80 25.16 8.24 -7.02
N GLN A 81 25.37 7.33 -6.08
CA GLN A 81 25.33 5.89 -6.34
C GLN A 81 23.87 5.41 -6.43
N ARG A 82 23.52 4.68 -7.49
CA ARG A 82 22.18 4.10 -7.69
C ARG A 82 22.24 2.73 -8.35
N ASN A 83 21.16 1.96 -8.23
CA ASN A 83 20.94 0.73 -8.98
C ASN A 83 19.58 0.81 -9.70
N TYR A 84 19.48 0.25 -10.91
CA TYR A 84 18.21 0.14 -11.64
C TYR A 84 17.14 -0.62 -10.86
N GLU A 85 17.54 -1.59 -10.04
CA GLU A 85 16.61 -2.34 -9.19
C GLU A 85 16.04 -1.48 -8.06
N GLN A 86 16.87 -0.67 -7.41
CA GLN A 86 16.41 0.32 -6.43
C GLN A 86 15.49 1.37 -7.06
N LEU A 87 15.79 1.84 -8.27
CA LEU A 87 14.92 2.77 -9.00
C LEU A 87 13.58 2.10 -9.38
N SER A 88 13.62 0.83 -9.77
CA SER A 88 12.44 0.02 -10.11
C SER A 88 11.50 -0.11 -8.90
N GLU A 89 12.05 -0.45 -7.73
CA GLU A 89 11.30 -0.59 -6.49
C GLU A 89 10.78 0.77 -5.98
N HIS A 90 11.62 1.80 -5.96
CA HIS A 90 11.26 3.12 -5.43
C HIS A 90 10.09 3.78 -6.19
N PHE A 91 10.10 3.67 -7.53
CA PHE A 91 9.06 4.26 -8.37
C PHE A 91 7.95 3.28 -8.78
N GLY A 92 8.03 2.01 -8.39
CA GLY A 92 7.04 0.98 -8.77
C GLY A 92 6.98 0.73 -10.27
N ILE A 93 8.10 0.86 -10.97
CA ILE A 93 8.23 0.66 -12.43
C ILE A 93 9.05 -0.59 -12.72
N SER A 94 9.00 -1.11 -13.95
CA SER A 94 9.89 -2.22 -14.32
C SER A 94 11.35 -1.78 -14.44
N LYS A 95 12.30 -2.69 -14.20
CA LYS A 95 13.74 -2.46 -14.37
C LYS A 95 14.10 -1.97 -15.78
N ARG A 96 13.39 -2.46 -16.81
CA ARG A 96 13.54 -2.01 -18.19
C ARG A 96 13.11 -0.55 -18.36
N GLN A 97 11.96 -0.16 -17.82
CA GLN A 97 11.50 1.23 -17.85
C GLN A 97 12.44 2.17 -17.11
N ALA A 98 12.96 1.75 -15.95
CA ALA A 98 13.96 2.52 -15.21
C ALA A 98 15.24 2.73 -16.04
N LYS A 99 15.75 1.66 -16.66
CA LYS A 99 16.92 1.74 -17.54
C LYS A 99 16.66 2.65 -18.73
N ASP A 100 15.56 2.46 -19.44
CA ASP A 100 15.24 3.22 -20.65
C ASP A 100 15.03 4.71 -20.33
N ALA A 101 14.44 5.03 -19.17
CA ALA A 101 14.28 6.41 -18.72
C ALA A 101 15.62 7.08 -18.39
N VAL A 102 16.54 6.39 -17.71
CA VAL A 102 17.89 6.93 -17.44
C VAL A 102 18.67 7.11 -18.74
N VAL A 103 18.54 6.20 -19.71
CA VAL A 103 19.14 6.36 -21.05
C VAL A 103 18.62 7.63 -21.73
N ARG A 104 17.30 7.86 -21.73
CA ARG A 104 16.72 9.08 -22.32
C ARG A 104 17.16 10.36 -21.61
N LEU A 105 17.29 10.33 -20.28
CA LEU A 105 17.84 11.46 -19.52
C LEU A 105 19.31 11.75 -19.90
N GLU A 106 20.07 10.71 -20.22
CA GLU A 106 21.44 10.83 -20.71
C GLU A 106 21.51 11.35 -22.14
N GLU A 107 20.63 10.90 -23.03
CA GLU A 107 20.48 11.45 -24.39
C GLU A 107 20.08 12.93 -24.37
N LEU A 108 19.25 13.34 -23.40
CA LEU A 108 18.91 14.74 -23.16
C LEU A 108 20.08 15.56 -22.58
N GLY A 109 21.17 14.92 -22.16
CA GLY A 109 22.33 15.54 -21.52
C GLY A 109 22.10 15.98 -20.07
N ALA A 110 20.95 15.66 -19.48
CA ALA A 110 20.62 16.05 -18.11
C ALA A 110 21.43 15.26 -17.07
N VAL A 111 21.73 14.01 -17.41
CA VAL A 111 22.40 13.04 -16.55
C VAL A 111 23.50 12.31 -17.31
N LYS A 112 24.53 11.84 -16.61
CA LYS A 112 25.54 10.92 -17.16
C LYS A 112 25.73 9.71 -16.26
N ARG A 113 25.72 8.50 -16.85
CA ARG A 113 26.00 7.27 -16.11
C ARG A 113 27.49 7.00 -16.07
N ILE A 114 28.01 6.70 -14.89
CA ILE A 114 29.41 6.38 -14.66
C ILE A 114 29.47 5.05 -13.93
N PHE A 115 30.07 4.03 -14.54
CA PHE A 115 30.25 2.73 -13.90
C PHE A 115 31.66 2.62 -13.34
N ARG A 116 31.79 2.28 -12.06
CA ARG A 116 33.08 2.11 -11.37
C ARG A 116 33.09 0.80 -10.60
N ASN A 117 34.29 0.27 -10.37
CA ASN A 117 34.48 -0.79 -9.38
C ASN A 117 34.73 -0.11 -8.03
N VAL A 118 34.02 -0.56 -6.99
CA VAL A 118 34.08 0.02 -5.65
C VAL A 118 34.54 -1.06 -4.68
N GLU A 119 35.52 -0.74 -3.85
CA GLU A 119 35.94 -1.60 -2.76
C GLU A 119 34.96 -1.46 -1.59
N CYS A 120 34.25 -2.54 -1.27
CA CYS A 120 33.40 -2.63 -0.09
C CYS A 120 34.11 -3.50 0.96
N GLY A 121 33.77 -3.35 2.24
CA GLY A 121 34.34 -4.16 3.33
C GLY A 121 34.16 -5.68 3.19
N ALA A 122 33.28 -6.12 2.29
CA ALA A 122 33.02 -7.53 1.95
C ALA A 122 33.69 -8.00 0.63
N GLY A 123 34.47 -7.14 -0.03
CA GLY A 123 35.14 -7.42 -1.32
C GLY A 123 34.91 -6.35 -2.39
N MET A 124 35.50 -6.55 -3.56
CA MET A 124 35.38 -5.62 -4.69
C MET A 124 34.02 -5.79 -5.39
N MET A 125 33.16 -4.78 -5.31
CA MET A 125 31.91 -4.73 -6.08
C MET A 125 32.19 -4.11 -7.46
N GLY A 126 32.12 -4.94 -8.50
CA GLY A 126 32.31 -4.51 -9.87
C GLY A 126 31.07 -3.80 -10.45
N ASN A 127 31.30 -2.87 -11.38
CA ASN A 127 30.26 -2.27 -12.22
C ASN A 127 29.13 -1.55 -11.44
N VAL A 128 29.49 -0.86 -10.37
CA VAL A 128 28.56 -0.04 -9.58
C VAL A 128 28.21 1.23 -10.38
N MET A 129 26.91 1.51 -10.52
CA MET A 129 26.42 2.66 -11.25
C MET A 129 26.38 3.91 -10.38
N PHE A 130 26.97 4.98 -10.92
CA PHE A 130 26.89 6.33 -10.42
C PHE A 130 26.18 7.22 -11.43
N ILE A 131 25.42 8.18 -10.93
CA ILE A 131 24.62 9.12 -11.71
C ILE A 131 25.18 10.51 -11.45
N ALA A 132 25.82 11.11 -12.47
CA ALA A 132 26.22 12.51 -12.46
C ALA A 132 25.11 13.39 -13.07
N ILE A 133 24.95 14.61 -12.58
CA ILE A 133 23.99 15.59 -13.12
C ILE A 133 24.74 16.74 -13.79
N ASP A 134 24.19 17.29 -14.88
CA ASP A 134 24.70 18.52 -15.49
C ASP A 134 23.81 19.72 -15.11
N PRO A 135 24.24 20.59 -14.17
CA PRO A 135 23.44 21.71 -13.71
C PRO A 135 23.02 22.67 -14.82
N LYS A 136 23.84 22.86 -15.86
CA LYS A 136 23.53 23.77 -16.98
C LYS A 136 22.34 23.25 -17.75
N ARG A 137 22.35 21.96 -18.08
CA ARG A 137 21.27 21.33 -18.82
C ARG A 137 19.96 21.29 -18.02
N ILE A 138 20.03 21.07 -16.71
CA ILE A 138 18.84 21.16 -15.83
C ILE A 138 18.26 22.57 -15.82
N ALA A 139 19.10 23.61 -15.80
CA ALA A 139 18.63 24.98 -15.84
C ALA A 139 17.88 25.28 -17.15
N GLU A 140 18.42 24.87 -18.29
CA GLU A 140 17.77 25.01 -19.61
C GLU A 140 16.42 24.29 -19.67
N LEU A 141 16.35 23.05 -19.16
CA LEU A 141 15.10 22.28 -19.12
C LEU A 141 14.05 22.87 -18.18
N THR A 142 14.49 23.54 -17.11
CA THR A 142 13.60 24.15 -16.11
C THR A 142 13.10 25.52 -16.55
N TYR A 143 13.95 26.31 -17.21
CA TYR A 143 13.70 27.69 -17.61
C TYR A 143 13.91 27.90 -19.12
N PRO A 144 13.05 27.32 -19.98
CA PRO A 144 13.21 27.42 -21.44
C PRO A 144 13.06 28.86 -21.98
N GLU A 145 12.46 29.78 -21.22
CA GLU A 145 12.15 31.16 -21.64
C GLU A 145 13.19 32.22 -21.18
N GLN A 146 14.29 31.81 -20.55
CA GLN A 146 15.34 32.76 -20.10
C GLN A 146 16.33 33.16 -21.22
N SER A 147 15.89 33.17 -22.48
CA SER A 147 16.42 34.09 -23.48
C SER A 147 15.57 35.36 -23.47
N THR A 148 16.01 36.36 -22.69
CA THR A 148 15.62 37.79 -22.73
C THR A 148 14.49 38.38 -21.86
N CYS A 149 14.02 37.75 -20.78
CA CYS A 149 13.26 38.49 -19.76
C CYS A 149 13.43 37.90 -18.34
N PRO A 150 14.04 38.63 -17.38
CA PRO A 150 14.04 38.18 -15.99
C PRO A 150 12.63 38.29 -15.40
N ASP A 151 12.15 37.18 -14.84
CA ASP A 151 10.86 37.02 -14.18
C ASP A 151 10.60 38.16 -13.16
N PRO A 152 9.45 38.86 -13.20
CA PRO A 152 9.11 39.91 -12.24
C PRO A 152 9.09 39.41 -10.79
N MET A 153 8.97 38.10 -10.56
CA MET A 153 9.01 37.48 -9.23
C MET A 153 10.43 37.31 -8.67
N ALA A 154 11.48 37.39 -9.50
CA ALA A 154 12.87 37.33 -9.08
C ALA A 154 13.35 38.66 -8.48
N LYS A 155 12.86 39.80 -8.98
CA LYS A 155 13.21 41.14 -8.47
C LYS A 155 12.77 41.41 -7.04
N LYS A 156 11.79 40.66 -6.51
CA LYS A 156 11.30 40.82 -5.12
C LYS A 156 11.95 39.89 -4.09
N ARG A 157 12.90 39.04 -4.49
CA ARG A 157 13.58 38.12 -3.55
C ARG A 157 14.80 38.71 -2.86
N HIS A 158 15.24 39.90 -3.27
CA HIS A 158 16.26 40.69 -2.59
C HIS A 158 15.66 42.02 -2.09
N SER A 159 14.85 41.93 -1.03
CA SER A 159 14.51 43.08 -0.16
C SER A 159 13.98 42.50 1.15
N TYR A 160 14.90 41.90 1.91
CA TYR A 160 14.68 41.67 3.34
C TYR A 160 15.94 42.08 4.12
N ASP A 161 16.62 43.11 3.62
CA ASP A 161 17.69 43.80 4.32
C ASP A 161 17.24 45.26 4.47
N GLY A 162 16.94 45.69 5.70
CA GLY A 162 16.90 47.11 6.09
C GLY A 162 15.53 47.82 6.16
N GLU A 163 15.10 48.01 7.42
CA GLU A 163 14.45 49.23 7.97
C GLU A 163 12.91 49.44 7.91
N CYS A 164 12.35 49.41 9.13
CA CYS A 164 11.32 50.28 9.71
C CYS A 164 9.89 50.25 9.12
N ILE A 165 9.04 49.41 9.71
CA ILE A 165 7.57 49.52 9.59
C ILE A 165 7.08 50.56 10.61
N ASN A 166 6.57 51.70 10.13
CA ASN A 166 5.77 52.61 10.94
C ASN A 166 4.39 51.97 11.21
N ALA A 167 3.93 52.00 12.46
CA ALA A 167 2.84 51.18 12.98
C ALA A 167 1.40 51.62 12.63
N ASP A 168 1.20 52.64 11.78
CA ASP A 168 -0.11 53.29 11.64
C ASP A 168 -0.69 53.33 10.21
N THR A 169 -0.32 52.39 9.33
CA THR A 169 -1.00 52.28 8.01
C THR A 169 -2.14 51.25 8.06
N PRO A 170 -3.42 51.68 8.03
CA PRO A 170 -4.54 50.74 7.94
C PRO A 170 -4.52 50.00 6.60
N MET A 171 -4.76 48.70 6.66
CA MET A 171 -4.60 47.73 5.56
C MET A 171 -5.73 47.81 4.51
N THR A 172 -6.18 49.01 4.15
CA THR A 172 -7.29 49.25 3.22
C THR A 172 -6.89 49.84 1.86
N GLU A 173 -5.60 50.07 1.58
CA GLU A 173 -5.16 50.66 0.29
C GLU A 173 -4.28 49.79 -0.62
N PHE A 174 -4.21 48.47 -0.42
CA PHE A 174 -3.74 47.55 -1.48
C PHE A 174 -4.91 46.73 -2.04
N ARG A 175 -5.93 47.43 -2.52
CA ARG A 175 -6.88 46.84 -3.49
C ARG A 175 -6.16 46.69 -4.82
N HIS A 176 -5.65 45.49 -5.11
CA HIS A 176 -5.45 45.11 -6.51
C HIS A 176 -6.83 45.11 -7.18
N ARG A 177 -7.05 46.12 -8.03
CA ARG A 177 -8.12 46.17 -9.02
C ARG A 177 -7.93 44.96 -9.95
N TYR A 178 -8.61 43.85 -9.68
CA TYR A 178 -8.84 42.85 -10.73
C TYR A 178 -9.79 43.51 -11.73
N GLY A 179 -9.33 43.65 -12.96
CA GLY A 179 -10.10 44.22 -14.05
C GLY A 179 -11.46 43.53 -14.18
N GLU A 180 -12.49 44.35 -14.27
CA GLU A 180 -13.79 44.01 -14.81
C GLU A 180 -13.60 43.35 -16.18
N ASN A 181 -14.19 42.16 -16.32
CA ASN A 181 -14.39 41.31 -17.51
C ASN A 181 -13.82 39.90 -17.28
N SER A 182 -14.48 39.15 -16.40
CA SER A 182 -14.46 37.69 -16.43
C SER A 182 -15.43 37.25 -17.54
N PRO A 183 -14.98 36.66 -18.66
CA PRO A 183 -15.89 35.82 -19.41
C PRO A 183 -16.07 34.55 -18.60
N ASP A 184 -17.26 34.37 -18.03
CA ASP A 184 -17.76 33.08 -17.58
C ASP A 184 -17.62 32.07 -18.73
N ILE A 185 -16.52 31.32 -18.70
CA ILE A 185 -16.37 30.08 -19.48
C ILE A 185 -16.20 28.96 -18.45
N TYR A 186 -17.22 28.81 -17.61
CA TYR A 186 -17.52 27.54 -16.99
C TYR A 186 -18.45 26.80 -17.94
N LYS A 187 -17.88 26.09 -18.92
CA LYS A 187 -18.63 25.10 -19.71
C LYS A 187 -18.70 23.82 -18.90
N ASP A 188 -19.89 23.56 -18.37
CA ASP A 188 -20.28 22.28 -17.80
C ASP A 188 -20.31 21.23 -18.93
N TYR A 189 -19.25 20.42 -19.03
CA TYR A 189 -19.19 19.29 -19.96
C TYR A 189 -19.82 18.06 -19.29
N SER A 190 -21.11 18.13 -19.01
CA SER A 190 -21.88 16.97 -18.54
C SER A 190 -22.66 16.28 -19.68
N GLU A 191 -23.03 16.95 -20.78
CA GLU A 191 -23.89 16.33 -21.80
C GLU A 191 -23.65 16.86 -23.23
N THR A 192 -22.70 16.30 -23.99
CA THR A 192 -22.85 16.11 -25.45
C THR A 192 -21.77 15.18 -25.99
N THR A 193 -22.08 13.90 -26.15
CA THR A 193 -21.49 13.08 -27.20
C THR A 193 -22.65 12.46 -27.96
N GLU A 194 -23.21 13.22 -28.88
CA GLU A 194 -23.93 12.61 -29.99
C GLU A 194 -22.92 11.73 -30.73
N ARG A 195 -23.23 10.44 -30.80
CA ARG A 195 -22.50 9.47 -31.61
C ARG A 195 -22.62 9.88 -33.08
N LEU A 196 -21.59 10.54 -33.60
CA LEU A 196 -21.31 10.46 -35.03
C LEU A 196 -20.64 9.12 -35.29
N SER A 197 -21.39 8.26 -35.98
CA SER A 197 -20.92 7.02 -36.58
C SER A 197 -19.76 7.35 -37.52
N SER A 198 -18.59 6.76 -37.30
CA SER A 198 -17.53 6.70 -38.31
C SER A 198 -16.78 5.39 -38.14
N ASP A 199 -17.02 4.52 -39.11
CA ASP A 199 -16.31 3.27 -39.35
C ASP A 199 -14.85 3.57 -39.72
N GLN A 200 -13.87 3.06 -38.95
CA GLN A 200 -12.63 2.41 -39.43
C GLN A 200 -11.61 2.16 -38.28
N PRO A 201 -10.67 1.19 -38.44
CA PRO A 201 -10.59 0.08 -37.50
C PRO A 201 -9.39 0.12 -36.56
N THR A 202 -9.60 -0.58 -35.45
CA THR A 202 -8.69 -0.93 -34.36
C THR A 202 -7.41 -1.64 -34.85
N SER A 203 -6.25 -1.26 -34.30
CA SER A 203 -5.08 -2.16 -34.18
C SER A 203 -5.03 -2.71 -32.75
N GLN A 204 -5.93 -3.66 -32.47
CA GLN A 204 -5.80 -4.61 -31.37
C GLN A 204 -5.26 -5.94 -31.94
N PRO A 205 -4.43 -6.67 -31.19
CA PRO A 205 -3.98 -7.99 -31.62
C PRO A 205 -5.15 -8.99 -31.59
N GLY A 206 -5.36 -9.64 -32.73
CA GLY A 206 -5.81 -11.03 -32.86
C GLY A 206 -7.19 -11.42 -32.33
N LYS A 207 -8.19 -11.35 -33.21
CA LYS A 207 -9.46 -12.13 -33.26
C LYS A 207 -10.09 -12.56 -31.92
N LEU A 208 -11.13 -11.84 -31.52
CA LEU A 208 -12.30 -12.42 -30.82
C LEU A 208 -13.57 -11.85 -31.45
N SER A 209 -13.96 -12.41 -32.59
CA SER A 209 -15.31 -12.20 -33.14
C SER A 209 -16.30 -12.94 -32.25
N CYS A 210 -17.23 -12.21 -31.64
CA CYS A 210 -18.44 -12.80 -31.08
C CYS A 210 -19.31 -13.22 -32.26
N GLY A 211 -19.25 -14.50 -32.64
CA GLY A 211 -20.21 -15.08 -33.57
C GLY A 211 -21.59 -14.97 -32.95
N LYS A 212 -22.51 -14.31 -33.65
CA LYS A 212 -23.94 -14.54 -33.47
C LYS A 212 -24.21 -15.92 -34.04
N GLU A 213 -24.16 -16.92 -33.19
CA GLU A 213 -24.76 -18.22 -33.49
C GLU A 213 -26.01 -18.31 -32.61
N ASP A 214 -27.16 -18.40 -33.27
CA ASP A 214 -28.44 -18.67 -32.62
C ASP A 214 -28.34 -20.02 -31.89
N GLY A 215 -28.34 -20.00 -30.56
CA GLY A 215 -28.24 -21.21 -29.77
C GLY A 215 -28.45 -20.96 -28.28
N GLY A 216 -29.57 -21.49 -27.78
CA GLY A 216 -29.88 -21.83 -26.38
C GLY A 216 -29.20 -21.06 -25.26
N LEU A 217 -30.03 -20.43 -24.40
CA LEU A 217 -29.62 -19.97 -23.07
C LEU A 217 -28.86 -21.11 -22.37
N ALA A 218 -27.53 -21.01 -22.29
CA ALA A 218 -26.75 -21.99 -21.55
C ALA A 218 -27.29 -22.01 -20.12
N GLU A 219 -27.68 -23.19 -19.62
CA GLU A 219 -28.15 -23.35 -18.25
C GLU A 219 -27.04 -22.85 -17.32
N THR A 220 -27.26 -21.68 -16.72
CA THR A 220 -26.35 -21.11 -15.72
C THR A 220 -26.75 -21.64 -14.35
N SER A 221 -25.75 -21.87 -13.49
CA SER A 221 -25.96 -22.34 -12.11
C SER A 221 -26.76 -21.32 -11.26
N ASP A 222 -27.56 -21.82 -10.32
CA ASP A 222 -28.36 -21.00 -9.39
C ASP A 222 -27.46 -20.09 -8.53
N GLU A 223 -26.29 -20.58 -8.13
CA GLU A 223 -25.28 -19.83 -7.39
C GLU A 223 -24.71 -18.66 -8.22
N PHE A 224 -24.55 -18.86 -9.53
CA PHE A 224 -24.12 -17.81 -10.44
C PHE A 224 -25.19 -16.75 -10.64
N GLU A 225 -26.45 -17.15 -10.85
CA GLU A 225 -27.57 -16.20 -10.98
C GLU A 225 -27.75 -15.37 -9.70
N SER A 226 -27.63 -16.05 -8.56
CA SER A 226 -27.56 -15.46 -7.24
C SER A 226 -26.46 -14.39 -7.15
N ALA A 227 -25.23 -14.67 -7.61
CA ALA A 227 -24.16 -13.68 -7.66
C ALA A 227 -24.45 -12.54 -8.67
N TRP A 228 -25.01 -12.89 -9.83
CA TRP A 228 -25.30 -11.99 -10.95
C TRP A 228 -26.37 -10.95 -10.60
N GLU A 229 -27.36 -11.32 -9.78
CA GLU A 229 -28.41 -10.43 -9.28
C GLU A 229 -27.84 -9.17 -8.59
N LYS A 230 -26.65 -9.27 -7.98
CA LYS A 230 -25.96 -8.15 -7.32
C LYS A 230 -25.09 -7.32 -8.26
N VAL A 231 -24.99 -7.65 -9.54
CA VAL A 231 -24.28 -6.82 -10.51
C VAL A 231 -25.08 -5.53 -10.76
N PRO A 232 -24.45 -4.34 -10.77
CA PRO A 232 -25.17 -3.10 -11.06
C PRO A 232 -25.89 -3.16 -12.41
N ARG A 233 -27.18 -2.75 -12.42
CA ARG A 233 -28.04 -2.81 -13.62
C ARG A 233 -27.45 -2.10 -14.83
N SER A 234 -26.73 -0.99 -14.61
CA SER A 234 -26.02 -0.24 -15.66
C SER A 234 -24.93 -1.04 -16.38
N LYS A 235 -24.51 -2.18 -15.83
CA LYS A 235 -23.48 -3.07 -16.38
C LYS A 235 -23.99 -4.48 -16.68
N ALA A 236 -25.26 -4.77 -16.41
CA ALA A 236 -25.87 -6.09 -16.54
C ALA A 236 -26.37 -6.33 -17.98
N SER A 237 -25.46 -6.35 -18.95
CA SER A 237 -25.78 -6.73 -20.34
C SER A 237 -25.64 -8.25 -20.55
N GLN A 238 -26.36 -8.81 -21.53
CA GLN A 238 -26.29 -10.24 -21.86
C GLN A 238 -24.87 -10.69 -22.24
N CYS A 239 -24.17 -9.89 -23.06
CA CYS A 239 -22.76 -10.15 -23.38
C CYS A 239 -21.84 -10.10 -22.14
N ALA A 240 -22.12 -9.22 -21.17
CA ALA A 240 -21.38 -9.20 -19.92
C ALA A 240 -21.67 -10.43 -19.05
N LYS A 241 -22.90 -10.95 -19.08
CA LYS A 241 -23.32 -12.17 -18.37
C LYS A 241 -22.61 -13.39 -18.92
N GLU A 242 -22.60 -13.59 -20.23
CA GLU A 242 -21.90 -14.69 -20.89
C GLU A 242 -20.39 -14.65 -20.63
N LYS A 243 -19.79 -13.47 -20.67
CA LYS A 243 -18.38 -13.28 -20.34
C LYS A 243 -18.07 -13.60 -18.87
N ALA A 244 -18.96 -13.22 -17.96
CA ALA A 244 -18.82 -13.56 -16.54
C ALA A 244 -18.99 -15.04 -16.28
N TRP A 245 -19.93 -15.70 -16.96
CA TRP A 245 -20.15 -17.13 -16.87
C TRP A 245 -18.91 -17.93 -17.31
N ARG A 246 -18.27 -17.51 -18.42
CA ARG A 246 -17.03 -18.15 -18.88
C ARG A 246 -15.90 -18.04 -17.84
N VAL A 247 -15.67 -16.85 -17.30
CA VAL A 247 -14.62 -16.62 -16.27
C VAL A 247 -14.97 -17.33 -14.96
N TRP A 248 -16.26 -17.42 -14.62
CA TRP A 248 -16.74 -18.17 -13.46
C TRP A 248 -16.37 -19.65 -13.58
N GLY A 249 -16.66 -20.28 -14.73
CA GLY A 249 -16.26 -21.66 -15.01
C GLY A 249 -14.75 -21.89 -14.95
N GLU A 250 -13.95 -20.99 -15.52
CA GLU A 250 -12.47 -21.03 -15.43
C GLU A 250 -11.98 -20.97 -13.97
N THR A 251 -12.67 -20.21 -13.11
CA THR A 251 -12.30 -20.02 -11.71
C THR A 251 -12.63 -21.25 -10.85
N LEU A 252 -13.67 -22.02 -11.19
CA LEU A 252 -14.02 -23.27 -10.50
C LEU A 252 -12.97 -24.37 -10.68
N GLY A 253 -12.13 -24.29 -11.71
CA GLY A 253 -10.99 -25.19 -11.89
C GLY A 253 -9.83 -24.97 -10.90
N CYS A 254 -9.88 -23.93 -10.06
CA CYS A 254 -8.84 -23.62 -9.08
C CYS A 254 -9.09 -24.34 -7.74
N GLU A 255 -8.04 -24.92 -7.15
CA GLU A 255 -8.15 -25.69 -5.90
C GLU A 255 -8.81 -24.90 -4.74
N GLY A 256 -9.90 -25.46 -4.20
CA GLY A 256 -10.56 -24.98 -2.98
C GLY A 256 -11.56 -23.84 -3.19
N VAL A 257 -12.05 -23.65 -4.42
CA VAL A 257 -13.08 -22.68 -4.78
C VAL A 257 -14.36 -23.42 -5.18
N ASP A 258 -15.44 -23.21 -4.42
CA ASP A 258 -16.75 -23.80 -4.67
C ASP A 258 -17.72 -22.73 -5.22
N GLU A 259 -18.76 -23.14 -5.95
CA GLU A 259 -19.77 -22.21 -6.52
C GLU A 259 -20.43 -21.34 -5.45
N ASP A 260 -20.87 -21.95 -4.34
CA ASP A 260 -21.46 -21.26 -3.20
C ASP A 260 -20.49 -20.24 -2.57
N PHE A 261 -19.20 -20.56 -2.52
CA PHE A 261 -18.18 -19.66 -1.99
C PHE A 261 -17.99 -18.44 -2.89
N LEU A 262 -17.91 -18.63 -4.21
CA LEU A 262 -17.82 -17.52 -5.17
C LEU A 262 -19.04 -16.59 -5.10
N ALA A 263 -20.23 -17.17 -5.03
CA ALA A 263 -21.47 -16.40 -4.95
C ALA A 263 -21.51 -15.55 -3.67
N LYS A 264 -21.25 -16.16 -2.51
CA LYS A 264 -21.24 -15.47 -1.21
C LYS A 264 -20.17 -14.39 -1.14
N THR A 265 -18.96 -14.66 -1.64
CA THR A 265 -17.85 -13.71 -1.57
C THR A 265 -18.06 -12.49 -2.47
N TYR A 266 -18.54 -12.69 -3.70
CA TYR A 266 -18.87 -11.59 -4.60
C TYR A 266 -20.03 -10.74 -4.05
N ARG A 267 -21.10 -11.38 -3.54
CA ARG A 267 -22.22 -10.66 -2.91
C ARG A 267 -21.76 -9.80 -1.74
N ARG A 268 -20.90 -10.36 -0.88
CA ARG A 268 -20.31 -9.62 0.25
C ARG A 268 -19.48 -8.42 -0.22
N TYR A 269 -18.72 -8.59 -1.30
CA TYR A 269 -17.98 -7.49 -1.93
C TYR A 269 -18.91 -6.36 -2.35
N VAL A 270 -19.97 -6.66 -3.10
CA VAL A 270 -20.93 -5.65 -3.57
C VAL A 270 -21.59 -4.93 -2.40
N ILE A 271 -22.12 -5.67 -1.42
CA ILE A 271 -22.78 -5.08 -0.24
C ILE A 271 -21.83 -4.16 0.53
N GLN A 272 -20.56 -4.56 0.68
CA GLN A 272 -19.59 -3.74 1.38
C GLN A 272 -19.23 -2.46 0.60
N GLN A 273 -19.22 -2.50 -0.73
CA GLN A 273 -19.02 -1.31 -1.56
C GLN A 273 -20.24 -0.38 -1.52
N GLU A 274 -21.46 -0.93 -1.52
CA GLU A 274 -22.69 -0.18 -1.35
C GLU A 274 -22.73 0.52 0.02
N ASN A 275 -22.38 -0.19 1.09
CA ASN A 275 -22.31 0.36 2.45
C ASN A 275 -21.21 1.44 2.59
N ALA A 276 -20.15 1.37 1.80
CA ALA A 276 -19.09 2.38 1.76
C ALA A 276 -19.49 3.64 0.97
N GLY A 277 -20.67 3.67 0.35
CA GLY A 277 -21.11 4.78 -0.50
C GLY A 277 -20.45 4.82 -1.87
N THR A 278 -19.85 3.71 -2.33
CA THR A 278 -19.22 3.64 -3.65
C THR A 278 -20.30 3.69 -4.75
N GLU A 279 -20.17 4.61 -5.70
CA GLU A 279 -21.12 4.68 -6.82
C GLU A 279 -21.06 3.41 -7.69
N GLN A 280 -22.21 2.99 -8.22
CA GLN A 280 -22.38 1.76 -9.00
C GLN A 280 -21.41 1.63 -10.20
N ARG A 281 -20.97 2.76 -10.76
CA ARG A 281 -19.99 2.78 -11.86
C ARG A 281 -18.59 2.32 -11.44
N PHE A 282 -18.25 2.40 -10.16
CA PHE A 282 -16.96 1.98 -9.61
C PHE A 282 -16.96 0.56 -9.01
N ILE A 283 -18.14 0.00 -8.75
CA ILE A 283 -18.28 -1.41 -8.35
C ILE A 283 -17.86 -2.31 -9.52
N ALA A 284 -16.91 -3.22 -9.27
CA ALA A 284 -16.44 -4.15 -10.29
C ALA A 284 -17.54 -5.14 -10.68
N THR A 285 -17.69 -5.40 -11.98
CA THR A 285 -18.53 -6.50 -12.47
C THR A 285 -17.92 -7.84 -12.09
N LEU A 286 -18.75 -8.88 -12.00
CA LEU A 286 -18.37 -10.23 -11.61
C LEU A 286 -17.14 -10.76 -12.39
N SER A 287 -17.18 -10.66 -13.72
CA SER A 287 -16.05 -11.05 -14.59
C SER A 287 -14.75 -10.28 -14.33
N THR A 288 -14.85 -9.05 -13.84
CA THR A 288 -13.70 -8.20 -13.53
C THR A 288 -13.18 -8.48 -12.14
N TRP A 289 -14.06 -8.80 -11.19
CA TRP A 289 -13.72 -9.14 -9.81
C TRP A 289 -13.01 -10.50 -9.70
N LEU A 290 -13.37 -11.46 -10.55
CA LEU A 290 -12.76 -12.78 -10.61
C LEU A 290 -11.31 -12.79 -11.15
N LYS A 291 -10.83 -11.68 -11.72
CA LYS A 291 -9.47 -11.62 -12.30
C LYS A 291 -8.39 -11.37 -11.22
N PRO A 292 -7.29 -12.13 -11.22
CA PRO A 292 -6.28 -12.10 -10.14
C PRO A 292 -5.52 -10.77 -10.02
N ASN A 293 -5.32 -10.03 -11.12
CA ASN A 293 -4.34 -8.92 -11.15
C ASN A 293 -4.92 -7.50 -11.08
N ARG A 294 -6.09 -7.29 -10.47
CA ARG A 294 -6.65 -5.93 -10.33
C ARG A 294 -6.52 -5.42 -8.89
N PRO A 295 -5.94 -4.23 -8.67
CA PRO A 295 -5.92 -3.60 -7.34
C PRO A 295 -7.33 -3.10 -7.02
N VAL A 296 -8.19 -4.01 -6.58
CA VAL A 296 -9.49 -3.67 -6.01
C VAL A 296 -9.27 -3.45 -4.52
N ALA A 297 -9.48 -2.21 -4.06
CA ALA A 297 -9.32 -1.86 -2.65
C ALA A 297 -10.24 -2.74 -1.77
N GLY A 298 -9.62 -3.64 -1.00
CA GLY A 298 -10.19 -4.22 0.21
C GLY A 298 -10.82 -5.60 0.15
N LEU A 299 -11.18 -6.17 -1.01
CA LEU A 299 -11.98 -7.40 -1.08
C LEU A 299 -11.84 -8.14 -2.42
N SER A 300 -10.62 -8.49 -2.81
CA SER A 300 -10.38 -9.36 -3.99
C SER A 300 -10.72 -10.82 -3.68
N LEU A 301 -10.97 -11.63 -4.72
CA LEU A 301 -11.13 -13.08 -4.59
C LEU A 301 -9.94 -13.72 -3.86
N GLU A 302 -8.71 -13.29 -4.17
CA GLU A 302 -7.49 -13.78 -3.53
C GLU A 302 -7.48 -13.53 -2.02
N SER A 303 -7.92 -12.35 -1.59
CA SER A 303 -8.04 -12.01 -0.17
C SER A 303 -9.06 -12.90 0.55
N ALA A 304 -10.14 -13.29 -0.14
CA ALA A 304 -11.15 -14.19 0.40
C ALA A 304 -10.63 -15.64 0.51
N ILE A 305 -9.87 -16.11 -0.50
CA ILE A 305 -9.22 -17.43 -0.49
C ILE A 305 -8.19 -17.49 0.65
N ALA A 306 -7.37 -16.46 0.82
CA ALA A 306 -6.39 -16.38 1.91
C ALA A 306 -7.06 -16.43 3.29
N LYS A 307 -8.15 -15.68 3.48
CA LYS A 307 -8.96 -15.74 4.72
C LYS A 307 -9.51 -17.14 4.97
N ARG A 308 -10.09 -17.81 3.95
CA ARG A 308 -10.61 -19.19 4.07
C ARG A 308 -9.51 -20.17 4.49
N ARG A 309 -8.31 -20.05 3.92
CA ARG A 309 -7.15 -20.88 4.29
C ARG A 309 -6.71 -20.63 5.73
N SER A 310 -6.65 -19.36 6.16
CA SER A 310 -6.30 -19.02 7.55
C SER A 310 -7.32 -19.55 8.57
N GLU A 311 -8.61 -19.51 8.23
CA GLU A 311 -9.69 -20.00 9.09
C GLU A 311 -9.63 -21.53 9.22
N ARG A 312 -9.42 -22.25 8.12
CA ARG A 312 -9.22 -23.71 8.16
C ARG A 312 -8.02 -24.09 9.02
N ALA A 313 -6.89 -23.41 8.85
CA ALA A 313 -5.70 -23.64 9.68
C ALA A 313 -5.94 -23.34 11.16
N ARG A 314 -6.76 -22.32 11.47
CA ARG A 314 -7.16 -22.01 12.86
C ARG A 314 -8.01 -23.12 13.46
N ILE A 315 -9.01 -23.62 12.72
CA ILE A 315 -9.86 -24.73 13.16
C ILE A 315 -9.04 -26.01 13.38
N GLU A 316 -8.10 -26.29 12.47
CA GLU A 316 -7.22 -27.46 12.58
C GLU A 316 -6.32 -27.36 13.82
N ARG A 317 -5.73 -26.19 14.09
CA ARG A 317 -4.97 -25.95 15.34
C ARG A 317 -5.83 -26.14 16.57
N GLN A 318 -7.05 -25.61 16.60
CA GLN A 318 -7.96 -25.79 17.72
C GLN A 318 -8.35 -27.25 17.94
N ARG A 319 -8.52 -28.03 16.86
CA ARG A 319 -8.78 -29.48 16.95
C ARG A 319 -7.56 -30.21 17.51
N ALA A 320 -6.37 -29.90 17.00
CA ALA A 320 -5.12 -30.50 17.49
C ALA A 320 -4.86 -30.16 18.97
N GLU A 321 -5.12 -28.91 19.39
CA GLU A 321 -5.03 -28.49 20.80
C GLU A 321 -6.00 -29.29 21.67
N ARG A 322 -7.26 -29.45 21.25
CA ARG A 322 -8.25 -30.26 21.98
C ARG A 322 -7.86 -31.73 22.06
N GLU A 323 -7.27 -32.29 21.01
CA GLU A 323 -6.78 -33.67 21.02
C GLU A 323 -5.60 -33.83 21.98
N VAL A 324 -4.67 -32.87 22.01
CA VAL A 324 -3.55 -32.86 22.97
C VAL A 324 -4.05 -32.71 24.39
N GLU A 325 -5.02 -31.83 24.63
CA GLU A 325 -5.62 -31.62 25.94
C GLU A 325 -6.38 -32.87 26.41
N ALA A 326 -7.16 -33.51 25.54
CA ALA A 326 -7.83 -34.77 25.84
C ALA A 326 -6.83 -35.89 26.16
N ARG A 327 -5.71 -35.97 25.44
CA ARG A 327 -4.64 -36.94 25.76
C ARG A 327 -4.01 -36.67 27.13
N ARG A 328 -3.76 -35.40 27.48
CA ARG A 328 -3.26 -35.02 28.81
C ARG A 328 -4.26 -35.41 29.90
N GLN A 329 -5.55 -35.12 29.69
CA GLN A 329 -6.61 -35.50 30.62
C GLN A 329 -6.68 -37.03 30.81
N GLN A 330 -6.61 -37.81 29.73
CA GLN A 330 -6.59 -39.27 29.82
C GLN A 330 -5.36 -39.80 30.58
N GLU A 331 -4.20 -39.17 30.39
CA GLU A 331 -2.98 -39.54 31.11
C GLU A 331 -3.05 -39.16 32.60
N GLU A 332 -3.57 -37.98 32.93
CA GLU A 332 -3.84 -37.56 34.31
C GLU A 332 -4.87 -38.48 34.99
N GLU A 333 -5.96 -38.85 34.32
CA GLU A 333 -6.95 -39.81 34.82
C GLU A 333 -6.34 -41.20 35.04
N ARG A 334 -5.42 -41.62 34.17
CA ARG A 334 -4.69 -42.88 34.32
C ARG A 334 -3.77 -42.84 35.55
N ILE A 335 -3.02 -41.74 35.72
CA ILE A 335 -2.14 -41.54 36.88
C ILE A 335 -2.97 -41.48 38.16
N ASN A 336 -4.08 -40.74 38.18
CA ASN A 336 -4.97 -40.65 39.33
C ASN A 336 -5.58 -42.01 39.72
N ARG A 337 -5.94 -42.85 38.73
CA ARG A 337 -6.41 -44.22 39.00
C ARG A 337 -5.31 -45.08 39.62
N LEU A 338 -4.10 -45.05 39.06
CA LEU A 338 -2.95 -45.77 39.62
C LEU A 338 -2.61 -45.27 41.03
N GLU A 339 -2.68 -43.97 41.27
CA GLU A 339 -2.48 -43.38 42.60
C GLU A 339 -3.56 -43.84 43.59
N ALA A 340 -4.84 -43.90 43.16
CA ALA A 340 -5.93 -44.38 44.00
C ALA A 340 -5.77 -45.86 44.38
N GLU A 341 -5.43 -46.73 43.41
CA GLU A 341 -5.18 -48.17 43.62
C GLU A 341 -3.96 -48.41 44.53
N TRP A 342 -2.87 -47.67 44.31
CA TRP A 342 -1.69 -47.70 45.17
C TRP A 342 -2.03 -47.25 46.59
N ARG A 343 -2.76 -46.14 46.72
CA ARG A 343 -3.19 -45.60 48.01
C ARG A 343 -4.03 -46.61 48.77
N GLU A 344 -4.92 -47.36 48.13
CA GLU A 344 -5.70 -48.41 48.81
C GLU A 344 -4.84 -49.61 49.23
N SER A 345 -3.80 -49.91 48.47
CA SER A 345 -2.90 -51.05 48.74
C SER A 345 -1.92 -50.76 49.89
N ASP A 346 -1.33 -49.57 49.99
CA ASP A 346 -0.34 -49.21 51.00
C ASP A 346 -0.99 -48.63 52.28
N PRO A 347 -0.84 -49.26 53.46
CA PRO A 347 -1.41 -48.75 54.71
C PRO A 347 -0.82 -47.40 55.15
N VAL A 348 0.46 -47.12 54.87
CA VAL A 348 1.12 -45.85 55.22
C VAL A 348 0.57 -44.71 54.36
N ALA A 349 0.31 -44.97 53.07
CA ALA A 349 -0.30 -44.01 52.16
C ALA A 349 -1.73 -43.64 52.59
N ARG A 350 -2.53 -44.60 53.07
CA ARG A 350 -3.90 -44.34 53.60
C ARG A 350 -3.88 -43.45 54.84
N GLU A 351 -2.98 -43.70 55.77
CA GLU A 351 -2.89 -42.90 57.00
C GLU A 351 -2.47 -41.46 56.70
N LEU A 352 -1.47 -41.27 55.83
CA LEU A 352 -1.03 -39.93 55.42
C LEU A 352 -2.13 -39.19 54.65
N TRP A 353 -2.86 -39.88 53.77
CA TRP A 353 -4.01 -39.29 53.07
C TRP A 353 -5.15 -38.92 54.01
N ALA A 354 -5.46 -39.76 55.01
CA ALA A 354 -6.50 -39.47 56.00
C ALA A 354 -6.14 -38.24 56.86
N LYS A 355 -4.87 -38.10 57.26
CA LYS A 355 -4.36 -36.91 57.95
C LYS A 355 -4.41 -35.67 57.06
N ALA A 356 -4.10 -35.82 55.78
CA ALA A 356 -4.15 -34.74 54.80
C ALA A 356 -5.57 -34.26 54.46
N TRP A 357 -6.61 -35.02 54.80
CA TRP A 357 -8.02 -34.63 54.67
C TRP A 357 -8.71 -34.37 56.01
N ASP A 358 -7.94 -34.25 57.10
CA ASP A 358 -8.46 -33.84 58.40
C ASP A 358 -8.56 -32.31 58.50
N PHE A 359 -9.77 -31.80 58.38
CA PHE A 359 -10.06 -30.36 58.42
C PHE A 359 -10.08 -29.77 59.85
N SER A 360 -9.87 -30.58 60.89
CA SER A 360 -9.94 -30.12 62.28
C SER A 360 -8.74 -29.24 62.69
N GLY A 361 -7.59 -29.35 62.01
CA GLY A 361 -6.32 -28.71 62.38
C GLY A 361 -6.05 -27.32 61.77
N GLY A 362 -6.96 -26.75 60.97
CA GLY A 362 -6.74 -25.48 60.26
C GLY A 362 -5.93 -25.61 58.95
N PHE A 363 -5.86 -24.52 58.18
CA PHE A 363 -5.32 -24.52 56.80
C PHE A 363 -3.81 -24.82 56.71
N ASP A 364 -3.03 -24.40 57.71
CA ASP A 364 -1.57 -24.63 57.74
C ASP A 364 -1.25 -26.12 57.96
N HIS A 365 -1.96 -26.76 58.90
CA HIS A 365 -1.87 -28.21 59.13
C HIS A 365 -2.25 -29.02 57.89
N LEU A 366 -3.27 -28.58 57.16
CA LEU A 366 -3.70 -29.21 55.90
C LEU A 366 -2.59 -29.12 54.84
N SER A 367 -1.94 -27.96 54.72
CA SER A 367 -0.85 -27.74 53.77
C SER A 367 0.35 -28.63 54.07
N ASP A 368 0.76 -28.73 55.34
CA ASP A 368 1.90 -29.53 55.76
C ASP A 368 1.62 -31.04 55.58
N ALA A 369 0.44 -31.52 56.00
CA ALA A 369 0.05 -32.92 55.82
C ALA A 369 -0.11 -33.32 54.33
N MET A 370 -0.60 -32.41 53.47
CA MET A 370 -0.62 -32.61 52.02
C MET A 370 0.79 -32.61 51.40
N GLY A 371 1.71 -31.82 51.96
CA GLY A 371 3.13 -31.83 51.60
C GLY A 371 3.79 -33.18 51.87
N ASP A 372 3.60 -33.72 53.08
CA ASP A 372 4.13 -35.02 53.48
C ASP A 372 3.57 -36.17 52.62
N TYR A 373 2.27 -36.16 52.32
CA TYR A 373 1.66 -37.12 51.40
C TYR A 373 2.25 -37.04 49.99
N ARG A 374 2.41 -35.84 49.43
CA ARG A 374 3.01 -35.63 48.10
C ARG A 374 4.47 -36.09 48.06
N ALA A 375 5.25 -35.80 49.10
CA ALA A 375 6.64 -36.24 49.20
C ALA A 375 6.75 -37.77 49.19
N TYR A 376 5.91 -38.46 49.97
CA TYR A 376 5.87 -39.92 50.01
C TYR A 376 5.41 -40.53 48.68
N ARG A 377 4.38 -39.93 48.04
CA ARG A 377 3.92 -40.31 46.70
C ARG A 377 5.03 -40.18 45.67
N ASP A 378 5.73 -39.06 45.63
CA ASP A 378 6.78 -38.79 44.64
C ASP A 378 8.02 -39.68 44.86
N GLU A 379 8.27 -40.17 46.08
CA GLU A 379 9.34 -41.12 46.37
C GLU A 379 9.01 -42.55 45.89
N LYS A 380 7.74 -42.97 46.02
CA LYS A 380 7.30 -44.35 45.71
C LYS A 380 6.75 -44.55 44.31
N LEU A 381 6.13 -43.52 43.72
CA LEU A 381 5.43 -43.58 42.44
C LEU A 381 6.23 -42.93 41.29
N LYS A 382 7.49 -42.58 41.52
CA LYS A 382 8.35 -41.85 40.59
C LYS A 382 8.27 -42.46 39.17
N PRO A 383 7.83 -41.70 38.16
CA PRO A 383 7.95 -42.15 36.77
C PRO A 383 9.45 -42.14 36.44
N GLY A 384 9.99 -43.30 36.06
CA GLY A 384 11.33 -43.41 35.47
C GLY A 384 11.40 -42.76 34.11
#